data_AF-A0A4R9BWP9-F1
#
_entry.id   AF-A0A4R9BWP9-F1
#
_cell.length_a   1.000
_cell.length_b   1.000
_cell.length_c   1.000
_cell.angle_alpha   90.00
_cell.angle_beta   90.00
_cell.angle_gamma   90.00
#
_symmetry.space_group_name_H-M   'P 1'
#
loop_
_entity.id
_entity.type
_entity.pdbx_description
1 polymer ?
#
loop_
_entity_poly.entity_id
_entity_poly.type
_entity_poly.pdbx_seq_one_letter_code
_entity_poly.pdbx_strand_id
1 'polypeptide(L)'
;MSGIDESSKGPDWLIDLSGPIRQPMRDPRLDNARAALIEMQPQLIALDAAAKQVETALRDCADNGMTTDEIAVQISLPMDVVKRVLNGGSLLGSDYS
;
A
#
# COMPACT_ATOMS: atom_id res chain seq x y z
N MET A 1 57.57 -33.12 -9.68
CA MET A 1 56.78 -32.34 -10.65
C MET A 1 55.51 -31.92 -9.94
N SER A 2 55.41 -30.65 -9.57
CA SER A 2 54.24 -30.05 -8.95
C SER A 2 53.24 -29.69 -10.05
N GLY A 3 52.08 -30.35 -10.07
CA GLY A 3 50.93 -29.94 -10.86
C GLY A 3 49.84 -29.52 -9.89
N ILE A 4 49.92 -28.29 -9.39
CA ILE A 4 48.75 -27.59 -8.89
C ILE A 4 48.02 -27.11 -10.14
N ASP A 5 46.80 -27.58 -10.36
CA ASP A 5 45.82 -26.82 -11.13
C ASP A 5 44.46 -26.92 -10.42
N GLU A 6 44.42 -26.33 -9.23
CA GLU A 6 43.20 -25.76 -8.67
C GLU A 6 42.90 -24.46 -9.42
N SER A 7 42.26 -24.52 -10.59
CA SER A 7 41.57 -23.34 -11.17
C SER A 7 40.63 -23.73 -12.30
N SER A 8 39.48 -24.30 -11.94
CA SER A 8 38.28 -24.07 -12.73
C SER A 8 37.02 -24.05 -11.86
N LYS A 9 37.06 -23.24 -10.80
CA LYS A 9 35.82 -22.66 -10.28
C LYS A 9 35.46 -21.53 -11.24
N GLY A 10 34.66 -21.87 -12.26
CA GLY A 10 34.01 -20.86 -13.09
C GLY A 10 33.25 -19.86 -12.20
N PRO A 11 33.10 -18.61 -12.63
CA PRO A 11 32.60 -17.56 -11.77
C PRO A 11 31.15 -17.84 -11.30
N ASP A 12 30.89 -17.57 -10.01
CA ASP A 12 29.61 -17.75 -9.29
C ASP A 12 28.40 -16.98 -9.88
N TRP A 13 28.60 -16.16 -10.91
CA TRP A 13 27.54 -15.41 -11.59
C TRP A 13 27.01 -16.10 -12.85
N LEU A 14 27.51 -17.28 -13.22
CA LEU A 14 26.93 -18.04 -14.34
C LEU A 14 25.56 -18.57 -13.92
N ILE A 15 24.51 -17.80 -14.21
CA ILE A 15 23.13 -18.24 -14.07
C ILE A 15 22.97 -19.47 -14.95
N ASP A 16 22.80 -20.63 -14.33
CA ASP A 16 22.48 -21.86 -15.02
C ASP A 16 21.05 -21.77 -15.57
N LEU A 17 20.95 -21.34 -16.83
CA LEU A 17 19.70 -21.30 -17.59
C LEU A 17 19.28 -22.69 -18.10
N SER A 18 20.03 -23.76 -17.80
CA SER A 18 19.67 -25.14 -18.18
C SER A 18 18.67 -25.79 -17.22
N GLY A 19 18.44 -25.17 -16.06
CA GLY A 19 17.35 -25.54 -15.16
C GLY A 19 15.98 -25.26 -15.80
N PRO A 20 14.96 -26.10 -15.54
CA PRO A 20 13.62 -25.87 -16.08
C PRO A 20 13.11 -24.49 -15.65
N ILE A 21 12.87 -23.61 -16.62
CA ILE A 21 12.15 -22.35 -16.40
C ILE A 21 10.80 -22.72 -15.78
N ARG A 22 10.56 -22.32 -14.53
CA ARG A 22 9.23 -22.47 -13.93
C ARG A 22 8.26 -21.69 -14.79
N GLN A 23 7.46 -22.40 -15.58
CA GLN A 23 6.36 -21.77 -16.27
C GLN A 23 5.41 -21.18 -15.22
N PRO A 24 4.86 -19.97 -15.45
CA PRO A 24 3.87 -19.40 -14.56
C PRO A 24 2.73 -20.41 -14.38
N MET A 25 2.63 -21.04 -13.21
CA MET A 25 1.50 -21.90 -12.88
C MET A 25 0.29 -20.99 -12.71
N ARG A 26 -0.64 -21.06 -13.68
CA ARG A 26 -1.92 -20.38 -13.58
C ARG A 26 -2.77 -21.06 -12.52
N ASP A 27 -3.07 -20.36 -11.42
CA ASP A 27 -3.99 -20.81 -10.38
C ASP A 27 -5.37 -20.18 -10.61
N PRO A 28 -6.43 -20.96 -10.89
CA PRO A 28 -7.78 -20.43 -11.09
C PRO A 28 -8.31 -19.58 -9.91
N ARG A 29 -7.81 -19.79 -8.68
CA ARG A 29 -8.18 -18.96 -7.52
C ARG A 29 -7.68 -17.53 -7.67
N LEU A 30 -6.53 -17.34 -8.30
CA LEU A 30 -5.99 -16.01 -8.59
C LEU A 30 -6.77 -15.31 -9.71
N ASP A 31 -7.36 -16.05 -10.65
CA ASP A 31 -8.25 -15.46 -11.66
C ASP A 31 -9.52 -14.87 -11.01
N ASN A 32 -10.12 -15.57 -10.06
CA ASN A 32 -11.27 -15.08 -9.29
C ASN A 32 -10.90 -13.87 -8.42
N ALA A 33 -9.75 -13.93 -7.73
CA ALA A 33 -9.26 -12.81 -6.94
C ALA A 33 -9.00 -11.58 -7.82
N ARG A 34 -8.41 -11.77 -9.01
CA ARG A 34 -8.18 -10.70 -9.98
C ARG A 34 -9.48 -10.08 -10.47
N ALA A 35 -10.49 -10.89 -10.80
CA ALA A 35 -11.79 -10.38 -11.24
C ALA A 35 -12.43 -9.50 -10.14
N ALA A 36 -12.45 -9.99 -8.90
CA ALA A 36 -12.96 -9.23 -7.76
C ALA A 36 -12.16 -7.93 -7.53
N LEU A 37 -10.83 -7.96 -7.64
CA LEU A 37 -9.99 -6.77 -7.50
C LEU A 37 -10.28 -5.74 -8.59
N ILE A 38 -10.47 -6.17 -9.85
CA ILE A 38 -10.81 -5.27 -10.96
C ILE A 38 -12.16 -4.59 -10.70
N GLU A 39 -13.15 -5.34 -10.19
CA GLU A 39 -14.47 -4.79 -9.88
C GLU A 39 -14.45 -3.81 -8.70
N MET A 40 -13.64 -4.09 -7.67
CA MET A 40 -13.52 -3.24 -6.48
C MET A 40 -12.65 -2.01 -6.72
N GLN A 41 -11.68 -2.06 -7.64
CA GLN A 41 -10.67 -1.02 -7.82
C GLN A 41 -11.27 0.38 -8.05
N PRO A 42 -12.29 0.58 -8.90
CA PRO A 42 -12.92 1.90 -9.08
C PRO A 42 -13.56 2.43 -7.80
N GLN A 43 -14.17 1.55 -7.00
CA GLN A 43 -14.84 1.92 -5.75
C GLN A 43 -13.82 2.33 -4.69
N LEU A 44 -12.70 1.61 -4.60
CA LEU A 44 -11.59 1.95 -3.70
C LEU A 44 -10.94 3.28 -4.08
N ILE A 45 -10.75 3.54 -5.37
CA ILE A 45 -10.23 4.83 -5.86
C ILE A 45 -11.20 5.96 -5.51
N ALA A 46 -12.50 5.76 -5.74
CA ALA A 46 -13.51 6.77 -5.40
C ALA A 46 -13.58 7.03 -3.89
N LEU A 47 -13.46 5.97 -3.08
CA LEU A 47 -13.43 6.07 -1.62
C LEU A 47 -12.19 6.84 -1.13
N ASP A 48 -11.01 6.54 -1.65
CA ASP A 48 -9.77 7.27 -1.32
C ASP A 48 -9.87 8.75 -1.70
N ALA A 49 -10.42 9.05 -2.89
CA ALA A 49 -10.63 10.43 -3.33
C ALA A 49 -11.60 11.19 -2.41
N ALA A 50 -12.72 10.57 -2.04
CA ALA A 50 -13.68 11.16 -1.10
C ALA A 50 -13.08 11.34 0.30
N ALA A 51 -12.31 10.36 0.78
CA ALA A 51 -11.61 10.46 2.05
C ALA A 51 -10.63 11.63 2.07
N LYS A 52 -9.81 11.79 1.03
CA LYS A 52 -8.89 12.93 0.89
C LYS A 52 -9.60 14.27 0.86
N GLN A 53 -10.76 14.37 0.21
CA GLN A 53 -11.57 15.59 0.23
C GLN A 53 -12.02 15.94 1.64
N VAL A 54 -12.49 14.96 2.41
CA VAL A 54 -12.85 15.16 3.82
C VAL A 54 -11.63 15.55 4.64
N GLU A 55 -10.49 14.89 4.46
CA GLU A 55 -9.25 15.23 5.17
C GLU A 55 -8.81 16.67 4.91
N THR A 56 -8.86 17.12 3.65
CA THR A 56 -8.58 18.52 3.29
C THR A 56 -9.55 19.47 3.98
N ALA A 57 -10.86 19.20 3.94
CA ALA A 57 -11.85 20.05 4.60
C ALA A 57 -11.62 20.15 6.12
N LEU A 58 -11.23 19.05 6.77
CA LEU A 58 -10.90 19.04 8.20
C LEU A 58 -9.68 19.91 8.50
N ARG A 59 -8.63 19.83 7.67
CA ARG A 59 -7.42 20.65 7.80
C ARG A 59 -7.72 22.13 7.54
N ASP A 60 -8.48 22.45 6.51
CA ASP A 60 -8.91 23.81 6.20
C ASP A 60 -9.71 24.43 7.35
N CYS A 61 -10.61 23.67 8.00
CA CYS A 61 -11.32 24.12 9.19
C CYS A 61 -10.36 24.46 10.35
N ALA A 62 -9.36 23.61 10.59
CA ALA A 62 -8.36 23.83 11.62
C ALA A 62 -7.47 25.06 11.31
N ASP A 63 -7.07 25.22 10.04
CA ASP A 63 -6.27 26.37 9.57
C ASP A 63 -7.05 27.69 9.69
N ASN A 64 -8.38 27.64 9.57
CA ASN A 64 -9.28 28.77 9.83
C ASN A 64 -9.55 29.03 11.34
N GLY A 65 -8.90 28.27 12.23
CA GLY A 65 -8.93 28.48 13.68
C GLY A 65 -10.00 27.70 14.43
N MET A 66 -10.68 26.73 13.79
CA MET A 66 -11.60 25.84 14.50
C MET A 66 -10.83 24.85 15.38
N THR A 67 -11.34 24.63 16.59
CA THR A 67 -10.82 23.62 17.50
C THR A 67 -11.19 22.21 17.04
N THR A 68 -10.39 21.23 17.45
CA THR A 68 -10.67 19.81 17.17
C THR A 68 -12.05 19.38 17.70
N ASP A 69 -12.48 19.91 18.84
CA ASP A 69 -13.80 19.63 19.43
C ASP A 69 -14.94 20.18 18.57
N GLU A 70 -14.84 21.42 18.09
CA GLU A 70 -15.85 22.01 17.20
C GLU A 70 -15.96 21.23 15.90
N ILE A 71 -14.82 20.87 15.31
CA ILE A 71 -14.78 20.07 14.08
C ILE A 71 -15.45 18.71 14.29
N ALA A 72 -15.09 17.99 15.36
CA ALA A 72 -15.64 16.66 15.66
C ALA A 72 -17.17 16.69 15.87
N VAL A 73 -17.66 17.71 16.58
CA VAL A 73 -19.10 17.90 16.79
C VAL A 73 -19.83 18.18 15.47
N GLN A 74 -19.29 19.07 14.62
CA GLN A 74 -19.97 19.48 13.40
C GLN A 74 -20.05 18.37 12.33
N ILE A 75 -19.00 17.58 12.18
CA ILE A 75 -18.95 16.50 11.19
C ILE A 75 -19.43 15.15 11.75
N SER A 76 -19.76 15.09 13.04
CA SER A 76 -20.20 13.87 13.73
C SER A 76 -19.20 12.71 13.60
N LEU A 77 -17.90 13.03 13.55
CA LEU A 77 -16.83 12.03 13.55
C LEU A 77 -16.30 11.80 14.97
N PRO A 78 -15.86 10.57 15.28
CA PRO A 78 -15.15 10.29 16.52
C PRO A 78 -13.91 11.18 16.69
N MET A 79 -13.69 11.63 17.92
CA MET A 79 -12.59 12.53 18.27
C MET A 79 -11.21 11.96 17.89
N ASP A 80 -11.01 10.65 18.04
CA ASP A 80 -9.77 9.97 17.68
C ASP A 80 -9.50 10.03 16.17
N VAL A 81 -10.55 9.95 15.34
CA VAL A 81 -10.45 10.07 13.88
C VAL A 81 -10.06 11.49 13.49
N VAL A 82 -10.71 12.51 14.06
CA VAL A 82 -10.39 13.91 13.76
C VAL A 82 -8.95 14.22 14.18
N LYS A 83 -8.54 13.81 15.38
CA LYS A 83 -7.15 13.97 15.85
C LYS A 83 -6.15 13.28 14.92
N ARG A 84 -6.44 12.05 14.48
CA ARG A 84 -5.56 11.33 13.54
C ARG A 84 -5.35 12.13 12.26
N VAL A 85 -6.43 12.64 11.66
CA VAL A 85 -6.36 13.39 10.39
C VAL A 85 -5.61 14.72 10.56
N LEU A 86 -5.89 15.46 11.63
CA LEU A 86 -5.23 16.74 11.91
C LEU A 86 -3.74 16.57 12.26
N ASN A 87 -3.35 15.40 12.78
CA ASN A 87 -1.94 15.04 13.01
C ASN A 87 -1.24 14.46 11.77
N GLY A 88 -1.86 14.52 10.59
CA GLY A 88 -1.27 14.08 9.32
C GLY A 88 -1.52 12.62 8.96
N GLY A 89 -2.33 11.89 9.74
CA GLY A 89 -2.79 10.55 9.38
C GLY A 89 -3.97 10.53 8.40
N SER A 90 -4.44 9.34 8.04
CA SER A 90 -5.56 9.15 7.11
C SER A 90 -6.90 8.87 7.80
N LEU A 91 -7.98 9.36 7.19
CA LEU A 91 -9.36 9.09 7.58
C LEU A 91 -9.71 7.59 7.50
N LEU A 92 -9.22 6.89 6.47
CA LEU A 92 -9.54 5.48 6.23
C LEU A 92 -8.78 4.53 7.17
N GLY A 93 -7.86 5.05 7.99
CA GLY A 93 -7.04 4.25 8.89
C GLY A 93 -5.99 3.48 8.10
N SER A 94 -4.79 4.04 8.06
CA SER A 94 -3.63 3.34 7.52
C SER A 94 -2.41 3.63 8.39
N ASP A 95 -2.52 3.29 9.67
CA ASP A 95 -1.33 3.02 10.49
C ASP A 95 -0.89 1.57 10.22
N TYR A 96 -0.50 1.26 8.98
CA TYR A 96 0.37 0.09 8.75
C TYR A 96 1.77 0.52 9.16
N SER A 97 2.08 0.39 10.45
CA SER A 97 3.45 0.38 10.97
C SER A 97 4.10 -0.98 10.73
#